data_AF-A0AA37CB99-F1
#
_entry.id   AF-A0AA37CB99-F1
#
_cell.length_a   1.000
_cell.length_b   1.000
_cell.length_c   1.000
_cell.angle_alpha   90.00
_cell.angle_beta   90.00
_cell.angle_gamma   90.00
#
_symmetry.space_group_name_H-M   'P 1'
#
loop_
_entity.id
_entity.type
_entity.pdbx_description
1 polymer ?
#
loop_
_entity_poly.entity_id
_entity_poly.type
_entity_poly.pdbx_seq_one_letter_code
_entity_poly.pdbx_strand_id
1 'polypeptide(L)' 'MSKTQHPITDELLDQLLANYQNPEDLIGADGILKQLTKKLVERALDAEPPRNPC' A
#
# COMPACT_ATOMS: atom_id res chain seq x y z
N MET A 1 -0.94 -18.27 16.80
CA MET A 1 -0.08 -17.11 16.49
C MET A 1 0.15 -17.09 14.99
N SER A 2 -0.58 -16.29 14.21
CA SER A 2 -0.31 -16.23 12.77
C SER A 2 -0.62 -14.81 12.31
N LYS A 3 0.37 -13.92 12.43
CA LYS A 3 0.30 -12.61 11.78
C LYS A 3 0.12 -12.88 10.30
N THR A 4 -0.94 -12.37 9.69
CA THR A 4 -1.19 -12.41 8.25
C THR A 4 -0.06 -11.62 7.58
N GLN A 5 1.07 -12.28 7.34
CA GLN A 5 2.19 -11.71 6.60
C GLN A 5 1.72 -11.63 5.16
N HIS A 6 1.38 -10.42 4.72
CA HIS A 6 1.27 -10.12 3.30
C HIS A 6 2.71 -9.90 2.85
N PRO A 7 3.36 -10.88 2.18
CA PRO A 7 4.73 -10.71 1.78
C PRO A 7 4.77 -9.57 0.76
N ILE A 8 5.38 -8.46 1.14
CA ILE A 8 5.74 -7.43 0.18
C ILE A 8 7.05 -7.89 -0.45
N THR A 9 7.00 -8.15 -1.76
CA THR A 9 8.15 -8.57 -2.54
C THR A 9 9.15 -7.43 -2.67
N ASP A 10 10.45 -7.73 -2.66
CA ASP A 10 11.50 -6.74 -2.92
C ASP A 10 11.30 -6.03 -4.27
N GLU A 11 10.77 -6.71 -5.28
CA GLU A 11 10.43 -6.09 -6.57
C GLU A 11 9.38 -4.96 -6.45
N LEU A 12 8.41 -5.12 -5.54
CA LEU A 12 7.43 -4.07 -5.25
C LEU A 12 8.09 -2.89 -4.54
N LEU A 13 9.00 -3.16 -3.60
CA LEU A 13 9.79 -2.14 -2.92
C LEU A 13 10.69 -1.40 -3.92
N ASP A 14 11.37 -2.11 -4.81
CA ASP A 14 12.19 -1.53 -5.88
C ASP A 14 11.33 -0.66 -6.81
N GLN A 15 10.14 -1.09 -7.19
CA GLN A 15 9.21 -0.28 -7.99
C GLN A 15 8.73 0.98 -7.25
N LEU A 16 8.45 0.87 -5.94
CA LEU A 16 8.09 2.01 -5.09
C LEU A 16 9.27 2.97 -4.90
N LEU A 17 10.50 2.46 -4.85
CA LEU A 17 11.73 3.22 -4.67
C LEU A 17 12.34 3.70 -6.01
N ALA A 18 11.93 3.16 -7.15
CA ALA A 18 12.52 3.45 -8.46
C ALA A 18 12.47 4.95 -8.83
N ASN A 19 11.52 5.68 -8.27
CA ASN A 19 11.27 7.08 -8.60
C ASN A 19 11.38 8.03 -7.39
N TYR A 20 11.91 7.56 -6.26
CA TYR A 20 12.12 8.41 -5.07
C TYR A 20 13.50 9.08 -5.14
N GLN A 21 13.54 10.41 -4.98
CA GLN A 21 14.81 11.16 -4.88
C GLN A 21 15.10 11.68 -3.47
N ASN A 22 14.06 11.90 -2.67
CA ASN A 22 14.17 12.49 -1.34
C ASN A 22 13.33 11.71 -0.34
N PRO A 23 13.70 11.70 0.96
CA PRO A 23 12.86 11.08 1.99
C PRO A 23 11.45 11.70 2.03
N GLU A 24 11.33 13.00 1.74
CA GLU A 24 10.04 13.69 1.63
C GLU A 24 9.16 13.17 0.47
N ASP A 25 9.73 12.60 -0.58
CA ASP A 25 8.94 11.98 -1.66
C ASP A 25 8.33 10.64 -1.24
N LEU A 26 8.90 10.00 -0.21
CA LEU A 26 8.41 8.74 0.33
C LEU A 26 7.37 8.93 1.43
N ILE A 27 7.68 9.80 2.41
CA ILE A 27 6.92 10.04 3.65
C ILE A 27 6.34 11.46 3.78
N GLY A 28 6.62 12.36 2.85
CA GLY A 28 6.13 13.74 2.89
C GLY A 28 4.65 13.88 2.54
N ALA A 29 4.21 15.13 2.47
CA ALA A 29 2.79 15.47 2.35
C ALA A 29 2.11 14.91 1.09
N ASP A 30 2.86 14.71 0.00
CA ASP A 30 2.42 14.07 -1.24
C ASP A 30 3.19 12.77 -1.54
N GLY A 31 3.73 12.15 -0.49
CA GLY A 31 4.63 11.02 -0.65
C GLY A 31 3.97 9.75 -1.20
N ILE A 32 4.79 8.87 -1.74
CA ILE A 32 4.43 7.58 -2.33
C ILE A 32 3.58 6.73 -1.39
N LEU A 33 3.89 6.71 -0.09
CA LEU A 33 3.13 5.95 0.91
C LEU A 33 1.69 6.45 1.07
N LYS A 34 1.48 7.77 0.96
CA LYS A 34 0.14 8.38 1.09
C LYS A 34 -0.71 8.06 -0.14
N GLN A 35 -0.12 8.17 -1.33
CA GLN A 35 -0.74 7.75 -2.59
C GLN A 35 -1.10 6.26 -2.57
N LEU A 36 -0.18 5.41 -2.11
CA LEU A 36 -0.39 3.97 -1.99
C LEU A 36 -1.53 3.66 -1.01
N THR A 37 -1.54 4.29 0.17
CA THR A 37 -2.57 4.10 1.20
C THR A 37 -3.94 4.50 0.67
N LYS A 38 -4.03 5.64 -0.03
CA LYS A 38 -5.29 6.09 -0.65
C LYS A 38 -5.81 5.05 -1.64
N LYS A 39 -4.97 4.63 -2.59
CA LYS A 39 -5.35 3.59 -3.58
C LYS A 39 -5.72 2.27 -2.94
N LEU A 40 -5.06 1.89 -1.84
CA LEU A 40 -5.36 0.67 -1.11
C LEU A 40 -6.71 0.75 -0.42
N VAL A 41 -7.04 1.90 0.19
CA VAL A 41 -8.35 2.15 0.80
C VAL A 41 -9.44 2.20 -0.27
N GLU A 42 -9.21 2.90 -1.37
CA GLU A 42 -10.15 2.95 -2.51
C GLU A 42 -10.38 1.55 -3.08
N ARG A 43 -9.35 0.73 -3.24
CA ARG A 43 -9.50 -0.68 -3.65
C ARG A 43 -10.16 -1.54 -2.59
N ALA A 44 -9.93 -1.31 -1.31
CA ALA A 44 -10.58 -2.08 -0.25
C ALA A 44 -12.07 -1.75 -0.11
N LEU A 45 -12.43 -0.48 -0.39
CA LEU A 45 -13.81 -0.01 -0.48
C LEU A 45 -14.51 -0.52 -1.75
N ASP A 46 -13.84 -0.43 -2.91
CA ASP A 46 -14.36 -0.94 -4.18
C ASP A 46 -14.45 -2.49 -4.19
N ALA A 47 -13.46 -3.13 -3.57
CA ALA A 47 -13.41 -4.57 -3.39
C ALA A 47 -14.03 -5.02 -2.07
N GLU A 48 -14.95 -4.25 -1.46
CA GLU A 48 -15.83 -4.79 -0.41
C GLU A 48 -16.47 -6.08 -0.96
N PRO A 49 -16.00 -7.27 -0.55
CA PRO A 49 -16.85 -8.44 -0.72
C PRO A 49 -18.01 -8.19 0.24
N PRO A 50 -19.27 -8.51 -0.10
CA PRO A 50 -20.30 -8.59 0.92
C PRO A 50 -19.73 -9.51 1.99
N ARG A 51 -19.38 -8.92 3.14
CA ARG A 51 -19.04 -9.65 4.34
C ARG A 51 -20.35 -10.32 4.68
N ASN A 52 -20.57 -11.51 4.11
CA ASN A 52 -21.63 -12.41 4.49
C ASN A 52 -21.02 -13.21 5.65
N PRO A 53 -21.15 -12.75 6.92
CA PRO A 53 -20.98 -13.69 7.99
C PRO A 53 -22.02 -14.80 7.75
N CYS A 54 -21.60 -16.04 7.93
CA CYS A 54 -22.44 -17.22 7.84
C CYS A 54 -23.80 -17.04 8.53
#